data_AF-A0AAV4EMD2-F1
#
_entry.id   AF-A0AAV4EMD2-F1
#
_cell.length_a   1.000
_cell.length_b   1.000
_cell.length_c   1.000
_cell.angle_alpha   90.00
_cell.angle_beta   90.00
_cell.angle_gamma   90.00
#
_symmetry.space_group_name_H-M   'P 1'
#
loop_
_entity.id
_entity.type
_entity.pdbx_description
1 polymer ?
#
loop_
_entity_poly.entity_id
_entity_poly.type
_entity_poly.pdbx_seq_one_letter_code
_entity_poly.pdbx_strand_id
1 'polypeptide(L)'
;MDSVALTLADAVEHEDTFVFLGSEAWGRHYEILEGNRGERIRGSLVLEPMTYKVDFGFKNFVQSWRLSDTEANVWLRKYWESYFDCNLPRGFYNIHHTSCTGTPPYFSSTALKELGDNPLVMHTTVATIAAGMAVKGMIGNVTRKPDGMLPLDPVRLTEKIRQVTLMSSDGEPFKPFRSTGNGNSGFTVYNVHQLASGSYSYVKVRDFTS
;
A
#
# COMPACT_ATOMS: atom_id res chain seq x y z
N MET A 1 -3.98 -1.66 14.66
CA MET A 1 -4.94 -0.60 14.22
C MET A 1 -6.32 -1.25 14.19
N ASP A 2 -7.31 -0.78 14.94
CA ASP A 2 -8.62 -1.45 14.98
C ASP A 2 -9.32 -1.40 13.63
N SER A 3 -9.49 -2.56 13.01
CA SER A 3 -10.24 -2.73 11.77
C SER A 3 -11.55 -3.44 12.07
N VAL A 4 -12.57 -3.21 11.23
CA VAL A 4 -13.84 -3.94 11.32
C VAL A 4 -13.60 -5.46 11.30
N ALA A 5 -12.60 -5.93 10.55
CA ALA A 5 -12.22 -7.33 10.51
C ALA A 5 -11.67 -7.85 11.86
N LEU A 6 -10.85 -7.05 12.56
CA LEU A 6 -10.39 -7.40 13.92
C LEU A 6 -11.56 -7.48 14.89
N THR A 7 -12.44 -6.47 14.90
CA THR A 7 -13.63 -6.46 15.76
C THR A 7 -14.53 -7.67 15.51
N LEU A 8 -14.74 -8.06 14.25
CA LEU A 8 -15.51 -9.25 13.90
C LEU A 8 -14.82 -10.54 14.36
N ALA A 9 -13.51 -10.67 14.14
CA ALA A 9 -12.75 -11.85 14.57
C ALA A 9 -12.75 -12.01 16.10
N ASP A 10 -12.77 -10.91 16.84
CA ASP A 10 -12.85 -10.93 18.31
C ASP A 10 -14.27 -11.27 18.81
N ALA A 11 -15.32 -10.86 18.08
CA ALA A 11 -16.71 -11.11 18.44
C ALA A 11 -17.21 -12.53 18.14
N VAL A 12 -16.57 -13.27 17.22
CA VAL A 12 -16.93 -14.66 16.94
C VAL A 12 -16.38 -15.56 18.03
N GLU A 13 -17.27 -16.21 18.78
CA GLU A 13 -16.88 -17.08 19.91
C GLU A 13 -16.67 -18.55 19.52
N HIS A 14 -17.33 -19.01 18.45
CA HIS A 14 -17.30 -20.40 18.00
C HIS A 14 -16.86 -20.54 16.54
N GLU A 15 -15.87 -21.41 16.33
CA GLU A 15 -15.44 -21.88 15.01
C GLU A 15 -16.64 -22.39 14.21
N ASP A 16 -16.67 -22.04 12.92
CA ASP A 16 -17.65 -22.52 11.94
C ASP A 16 -19.08 -21.94 12.06
N THR A 17 -19.32 -20.95 12.93
CA THR A 17 -20.63 -20.25 12.95
C THR A 17 -20.81 -19.36 11.72
N PHE A 18 -19.72 -18.74 11.26
CA PHE A 18 -19.72 -17.85 10.11
C PHE A 18 -18.48 -18.09 9.26
N VAL A 19 -18.65 -17.96 7.95
CA VAL A 19 -17.56 -17.83 6.99
C VAL A 19 -17.70 -16.46 6.36
N PHE A 20 -16.63 -15.68 6.38
CA PHE A 20 -16.65 -14.31 5.87
C PHE A 20 -16.17 -14.26 4.42
N LEU A 21 -16.77 -13.35 3.66
CA LEU A 21 -16.23 -12.87 2.39
C LEU A 21 -15.76 -11.43 2.59
N GLY A 22 -14.47 -11.28 2.89
CA GLY A 22 -13.82 -9.99 3.12
C GLY A 22 -13.42 -9.32 1.81
N SER A 23 -13.69 -8.02 1.71
CA SER A 23 -13.18 -7.19 0.61
C SER A 23 -11.68 -6.92 0.76
N GLU A 24 -11.11 -6.14 -0.16
CA GLU A 24 -9.73 -5.66 -0.12
C GLU A 24 -9.36 -4.89 1.15
N ALA A 25 -10.36 -4.31 1.84
CA ALA A 25 -10.15 -3.63 3.11
C ALA A 25 -9.77 -4.60 4.24
N TRP A 26 -10.14 -5.88 4.11
CA TRP A 26 -9.63 -6.94 5.00
C TRP A 26 -8.19 -7.30 4.61
N GLY A 27 -7.94 -7.51 3.33
CA GLY A 27 -6.62 -7.88 2.81
C GLY A 27 -6.02 -9.10 3.53
N ARG A 28 -4.69 -9.10 3.66
CA ARG A 28 -3.91 -10.18 4.33
C ARG A 28 -3.20 -9.71 5.58
N HIS A 29 -3.84 -8.84 6.37
CA HIS A 29 -3.25 -8.36 7.62
C HIS A 29 -3.07 -9.52 8.60
N TYR A 30 -1.81 -9.80 8.95
CA TYR A 30 -1.42 -10.90 9.83
C TYR A 30 -2.01 -10.75 11.25
N GLU A 31 -2.19 -9.52 11.72
CA GLU A 31 -2.79 -9.18 13.02
C GLU A 31 -4.12 -9.90 13.23
N ILE A 32 -4.92 -10.06 12.16
CA ILE A 32 -6.24 -10.69 12.19
C ILE A 32 -6.15 -12.22 12.42
N LEU A 33 -4.99 -12.84 12.18
CA LEU A 33 -4.76 -14.27 12.40
C LEU A 33 -4.12 -14.59 13.75
N GLU A 34 -3.67 -13.58 14.51
CA GLU A 34 -3.01 -13.79 15.79
C GLU A 34 -3.97 -14.33 16.87
N GLY A 35 -3.41 -15.06 17.83
CA GLY A 35 -4.17 -15.64 18.94
C GLY A 35 -5.15 -16.72 18.46
N ASN A 36 -6.37 -16.70 18.99
CA ASN A 36 -7.45 -17.60 18.58
C ASN A 36 -8.30 -17.04 17.42
N ARG A 37 -7.96 -15.86 16.88
CA ARG A 37 -8.75 -15.24 15.81
C ARG A 37 -8.69 -16.02 14.51
N GLY A 38 -7.50 -16.49 14.12
CA GLY A 38 -7.32 -17.27 12.88
C GLY A 38 -8.19 -18.53 12.84
N GLU A 39 -8.39 -19.14 14.00
CA GLU A 39 -9.28 -20.27 14.21
C GLU A 39 -10.76 -19.90 14.02
N ARG A 40 -11.21 -18.82 14.66
CA ARG A 40 -12.60 -18.31 14.57
C ARG A 40 -13.03 -17.91 13.17
N ILE A 41 -12.10 -17.47 12.32
CA ILE A 41 -12.38 -17.04 10.94
C ILE A 41 -11.89 -18.04 9.89
N ARG A 42 -11.47 -19.24 10.29
CA ARG A 42 -11.01 -20.30 9.38
C ARG A 42 -12.01 -20.52 8.26
N GLY A 43 -11.52 -20.72 7.04
CA GLY A 43 -12.35 -20.90 5.85
C GLY A 43 -12.86 -19.60 5.22
N SER A 44 -12.68 -18.44 5.85
CA SER A 44 -13.05 -17.15 5.28
C SER A 44 -12.23 -16.82 4.03
N LEU A 45 -12.88 -16.18 3.06
CA LEU A 45 -12.26 -15.71 1.83
C LEU A 45 -12.00 -14.21 1.92
N VAL A 46 -10.83 -13.78 1.46
CA VAL A 46 -10.45 -12.36 1.40
C VAL A 46 -9.90 -12.00 0.02
N LEU A 47 -10.18 -10.79 -0.42
CA LEU A 47 -9.66 -10.24 -1.67
C LEU A 47 -8.42 -9.40 -1.39
N GLU A 48 -7.42 -9.48 -2.26
CA GLU A 48 -6.30 -8.56 -2.29
C GLU A 48 -6.13 -8.01 -3.71
N PRO A 49 -6.05 -6.69 -3.92
CA PRO A 49 -5.80 -6.14 -5.24
C PRO A 49 -4.46 -6.66 -5.76
N MET A 50 -4.43 -7.16 -6.99
CA MET A 50 -3.19 -7.60 -7.61
C MET A 50 -2.23 -6.42 -7.73
N THR A 51 -0.96 -6.68 -7.46
CA THR A 51 0.10 -5.67 -7.56
C THR A 51 0.91 -5.86 -8.83
N TYR A 52 1.64 -4.81 -9.19
CA TYR A 52 2.59 -4.84 -10.30
C TYR A 52 3.98 -5.16 -9.76
N LYS A 53 4.76 -5.93 -10.50
CA LYS A 53 6.19 -6.07 -10.22
C LYS A 53 6.92 -4.83 -10.74
N VAL A 54 7.06 -3.80 -9.91
CA VAL A 54 7.76 -2.57 -10.29
C VAL A 54 8.71 -2.14 -9.20
N ASP A 55 9.82 -1.53 -9.60
CA ASP A 55 10.71 -0.79 -8.72
C ASP A 55 10.91 0.63 -9.26
N PHE A 56 10.13 1.56 -8.72
CA PHE A 56 10.24 2.99 -9.02
C PHE A 56 11.01 3.75 -7.94
N GLY A 57 11.84 3.04 -7.15
CA GLY A 57 12.68 3.65 -6.12
C GLY A 57 11.94 3.99 -4.82
N PHE A 58 10.74 3.45 -4.59
CA PHE A 58 9.97 3.70 -3.36
C PHE A 58 10.77 3.35 -2.09
N LYS A 59 11.47 2.21 -2.10
CA LYS A 59 12.30 1.79 -0.96
C LYS A 59 13.42 2.80 -0.68
N ASN A 60 14.12 3.26 -1.73
CA ASN A 60 15.17 4.26 -1.62
C ASN A 60 14.61 5.60 -1.12
N PHE A 61 13.42 5.98 -1.57
CA PHE A 61 12.73 7.18 -1.11
C PHE A 61 12.42 7.12 0.39
N VAL A 62 11.82 6.04 0.89
CA VAL A 62 11.54 5.88 2.33
C VAL A 62 12.83 5.80 3.16
N GLN A 63 13.86 5.10 2.66
CA GLN A 63 15.16 5.04 3.33
C GLN A 63 15.88 6.40 3.40
N SER A 64 15.56 7.32 2.49
CA SER A 64 16.18 8.65 2.48
C SER A 64 15.64 9.58 3.58
N TRP A 65 14.51 9.24 4.20
CA TRP A 65 13.92 10.04 5.27
C TRP A 65 14.83 10.13 6.49
N ARG A 66 14.96 11.34 7.01
CA ARG A 66 15.74 11.70 8.20
C ARG A 66 14.82 12.19 9.29
N LEU A 67 15.28 12.10 10.54
CA LEU A 67 14.57 12.67 11.69
C LEU A 67 14.28 14.18 11.50
N SER A 68 15.18 14.92 10.85
CA SER A 68 14.97 16.34 10.51
C SER A 68 13.75 16.59 9.62
N ASP A 69 13.40 15.64 8.76
CA ASP A 69 12.27 15.78 7.83
C ASP A 69 10.93 15.76 8.59
N THR A 70 10.91 15.17 9.79
CA THR A 70 9.75 15.17 10.68
C THR A 70 9.47 16.54 11.30
N GLU A 71 10.46 17.44 11.38
CA GLU A 71 10.26 18.78 11.93
C GLU A 71 9.42 19.66 11.00
N ALA A 72 9.57 19.46 9.68
CA ALA A 72 8.83 20.21 8.66
C ALA A 72 7.47 19.58 8.29
N ASN A 73 7.22 18.33 8.67
CA ASN A 73 6.01 17.60 8.29
C ASN A 73 5.38 16.88 9.49
N VAL A 74 4.31 17.49 10.01
CA VAL A 74 3.55 16.99 11.16
C VAL A 74 2.96 15.58 10.94
N TRP A 75 2.64 15.22 9.70
CA TRP A 75 2.10 13.89 9.38
C TRP A 75 3.21 12.85 9.35
N LEU A 76 4.37 13.19 8.79
CA LEU A 76 5.54 12.33 8.83
C LEU A 76 5.99 12.09 10.28
N ARG A 77 5.97 13.13 11.12
CA ARG A 77 6.22 13.00 12.55
C ARG A 77 5.27 12.00 13.22
N LYS A 78 3.97 12.17 13.07
CA LYS A 78 2.96 11.27 13.65
C LYS A 78 3.11 9.84 13.16
N TYR A 79 3.34 9.67 11.86
CA TYR A 79 3.60 8.37 11.27
C TYR A 79 4.84 7.72 11.91
N TRP A 80 5.93 8.48 12.05
CA TRP A 80 7.18 8.00 12.63
C TRP A 80 7.02 7.58 14.09
N GLU A 81 6.42 8.42 14.92
CA GLU A 81 6.17 8.14 16.34
C GLU A 81 5.30 6.89 16.50
N SER A 82 4.21 6.80 15.72
CA SER A 82 3.31 5.65 15.74
C SER A 82 3.95 4.37 15.20
N TYR A 83 4.80 4.46 14.18
CA TYR A 83 5.40 3.29 13.53
C TYR A 83 6.51 2.67 14.41
N PHE A 84 7.33 3.51 15.03
CA PHE A 84 8.44 3.06 15.88
C PHE A 84 8.07 2.99 17.37
N ASP A 85 6.82 3.30 17.72
CA ASP A 85 6.29 3.31 19.09
C ASP A 85 7.16 4.12 20.07
N CYS A 86 7.51 5.35 19.66
CA CYS A 86 8.44 6.21 20.37
C CYS A 86 8.10 7.70 20.18
N ASN A 87 8.57 8.56 21.08
CA ASN A 87 8.39 10.02 20.98
C ASN A 87 9.60 10.68 20.33
N LEU A 88 9.37 11.47 19.29
CA LEU A 88 10.41 12.29 18.67
C LEU A 88 10.74 13.50 19.57
N PRO A 89 11.98 14.03 19.56
CA PRO A 89 12.30 15.22 20.33
C PRO A 89 11.45 16.42 19.87
N ARG A 90 11.31 17.43 20.75
CA ARG A 90 10.57 18.69 20.47
C ARG A 90 9.07 18.52 20.16
N GLY A 91 8.49 17.39 20.53
CA GLY A 91 7.04 17.20 20.54
C GLY A 91 6.38 17.82 21.77
N PHE A 92 5.16 18.32 21.60
CA PHE A 92 4.34 18.77 22.72
C PHE A 92 3.61 17.61 23.43
N TYR A 93 3.37 16.51 22.71
CA TYR A 93 2.62 15.35 23.20
C TYR A 93 3.52 14.11 23.18
N ASN A 94 3.86 13.59 24.35
CA ASN A 94 4.59 12.34 24.50
C ASN A 94 3.58 11.21 24.75
N ILE A 95 3.02 10.66 23.68
CA ILE A 95 1.99 9.62 23.74
C ILE A 95 2.57 8.21 23.96
N HIS A 96 3.85 8.00 23.63
CA HIS A 96 4.54 6.71 23.77
C HIS A 96 5.38 6.65 25.05
N HIS A 97 5.82 5.46 25.46
CA HIS A 97 6.60 5.28 26.70
C HIS A 97 8.10 5.58 26.53
N THR A 98 8.60 5.57 25.30
CA THR A 98 10.04 5.69 25.02
C THR A 98 10.33 6.91 24.15
N SER A 99 11.56 7.40 24.17
CA SER A 99 12.04 8.39 23.20
C SER A 99 12.61 7.67 21.98
N CYS A 100 12.40 8.22 20.79
CA CYS A 100 12.98 7.65 19.58
C CYS A 100 14.50 7.73 19.65
N THR A 101 15.16 6.58 19.53
CA THR A 101 16.62 6.45 19.48
C THR A 101 17.01 5.68 18.22
N GLY A 102 18.21 5.93 17.69
CA GLY A 102 18.73 5.20 16.52
C GLY A 102 19.38 6.09 15.47
N THR A 103 20.26 5.48 14.68
CA THR A 103 20.89 6.07 13.49
C THR A 103 20.35 5.39 12.22
N PRO A 104 20.32 6.08 11.06
CA PRO A 104 19.90 5.46 9.81
C PRO A 104 20.72 4.20 9.48
N PRO A 105 20.15 3.19 8.78
CA PRO A 105 18.76 3.14 8.29
C PRO A 105 17.76 2.85 9.41
N TYR A 106 16.64 3.58 9.43
CA TYR A 106 15.62 3.45 10.47
C TYR A 106 14.68 2.27 10.25
N PHE A 107 14.29 2.02 9.00
CA PHE A 107 13.42 0.91 8.63
C PHE A 107 14.25 -0.34 8.33
N SER A 108 13.81 -1.49 8.83
CA SER A 108 14.38 -2.79 8.46
C SER A 108 14.11 -3.12 7.00
N SER A 109 14.88 -4.03 6.41
CA SER A 109 14.65 -4.52 5.05
C SER A 109 13.28 -5.18 4.90
N THR A 110 12.82 -5.92 5.91
CA THR A 110 11.49 -6.53 5.96
C THR A 110 10.39 -5.47 5.95
N ALA A 111 10.49 -4.47 6.83
CA ALA A 111 9.55 -3.36 6.89
C ALA A 111 9.43 -2.64 5.53
N LEU A 112 10.56 -2.30 4.90
CA LEU A 112 10.57 -1.64 3.59
C LEU A 112 9.95 -2.52 2.50
N LYS A 113 10.11 -3.83 2.58
CA LYS A 113 9.47 -4.77 1.68
C LYS A 113 7.96 -4.79 1.91
N GLU A 114 7.48 -4.87 3.14
CA GLU A 114 6.05 -4.88 3.45
C GLU A 114 5.35 -3.57 3.06
N LEU A 115 5.96 -2.43 3.35
CA LEU A 115 5.49 -1.11 2.91
C LEU A 115 5.44 -1.01 1.39
N GLY A 116 6.49 -1.46 0.71
CA GLY A 116 6.57 -1.44 -0.74
C GLY A 116 5.61 -2.42 -1.42
N ASP A 117 5.39 -3.60 -0.84
CA ASP A 117 4.51 -4.63 -1.39
C ASP A 117 3.02 -4.34 -1.11
N ASN A 118 2.72 -3.36 -0.24
CA ASN A 118 1.35 -2.96 0.07
C ASN A 118 0.62 -2.50 -1.22
N PRO A 119 -0.54 -3.08 -1.57
CA PRO A 119 -1.24 -2.73 -2.80
C PRO A 119 -1.60 -1.25 -2.92
N LEU A 120 -1.95 -0.57 -1.82
CA LEU A 120 -2.28 0.86 -1.84
C LEU A 120 -1.05 1.70 -2.21
N VAL A 121 0.11 1.37 -1.64
CA VAL A 121 1.37 2.04 -1.96
C VAL A 121 1.75 1.81 -3.43
N MET A 122 1.66 0.56 -3.90
CA MET A 122 2.00 0.21 -5.27
C MET A 122 1.10 0.89 -6.30
N HIS A 123 -0.22 0.82 -6.13
CA HIS A 123 -1.19 1.44 -7.04
C HIS A 123 -1.07 2.96 -7.04
N THR A 124 -0.84 3.58 -5.88
CA THR A 124 -0.60 5.04 -5.78
C THR A 124 0.69 5.44 -6.50
N THR A 125 1.76 4.66 -6.34
CA THR A 125 3.05 4.91 -7.00
C THR A 125 2.90 4.79 -8.52
N VAL A 126 2.30 3.70 -9.00
CA VAL A 126 2.05 3.45 -10.43
C VAL A 126 1.20 4.57 -11.05
N ALA A 127 0.12 4.98 -10.39
CA ALA A 127 -0.74 6.06 -10.87
C ALA A 127 0.01 7.40 -10.94
N THR A 128 0.82 7.71 -9.93
CA THR A 128 1.63 8.94 -9.86
C THR A 128 2.68 8.98 -10.96
N ILE A 129 3.41 7.88 -11.16
CA ILE A 129 4.40 7.75 -12.24
C ILE A 129 3.72 7.86 -13.61
N ALA A 130 2.57 7.22 -13.81
CA ALA A 130 1.83 7.33 -15.06
C ALA A 130 1.39 8.77 -15.35
N ALA A 131 0.86 9.48 -14.35
CA ALA A 131 0.53 10.90 -14.47
C ALA A 131 1.76 11.76 -14.81
N GLY A 132 2.88 11.55 -14.11
CA GLY A 132 4.13 12.25 -14.38
C GLY A 132 4.69 12.00 -15.78
N MET A 133 4.64 10.76 -16.26
CA MET A 133 5.07 10.39 -17.62
C MET A 133 4.18 11.03 -18.69
N ALA A 134 2.87 11.10 -18.47
CA ALA A 134 1.95 11.80 -19.38
C ALA A 134 2.29 13.30 -19.46
N VAL A 135 2.47 13.97 -18.31
CA VAL A 135 2.88 15.39 -18.26
C VAL A 135 4.22 15.59 -18.97
N LYS A 136 5.23 14.75 -18.68
CA LYS A 136 6.54 14.81 -19.33
C LYS A 136 6.43 14.66 -20.85
N GLY A 137 5.55 13.78 -21.34
CA GLY A 137 5.30 13.59 -22.76
C GLY A 137 4.58 14.75 -23.44
N MET A 138 3.92 15.63 -22.69
CA MET A 138 3.20 16.79 -23.22
C MET A 138 4.00 18.10 -23.10
N ILE A 139 4.95 18.19 -22.15
CA ILE A 139 5.62 19.44 -21.81
C ILE A 139 6.43 20.05 -22.97
N GLY A 140 6.98 19.23 -23.86
CA GLY A 140 7.73 19.70 -25.04
C GLY A 140 6.89 20.50 -26.03
N ASN A 141 5.56 20.33 -26.00
CA ASN A 141 4.63 21.01 -26.89
C ASN A 141 3.97 22.24 -26.24
N VAL A 142 4.46 22.65 -25.07
CA VAL A 142 3.80 23.64 -24.23
C VAL A 142 4.77 24.74 -23.81
N THR A 143 4.45 25.98 -24.14
CA THR A 143 5.16 27.14 -23.60
C THR A 143 4.71 27.38 -22.16
N ARG A 144 5.66 27.30 -21.22
CA ARG A 144 5.42 27.58 -19.80
C ARG A 144 4.98 29.04 -19.63
N LYS A 145 3.91 29.27 -18.85
CA LYS A 145 3.46 30.62 -18.51
C LYS A 145 4.45 31.32 -17.56
N PRO A 146 4.46 32.67 -17.49
CA PRO A 146 5.35 33.41 -16.59
C PRO A 146 5.21 33.04 -15.10
N ASP A 147 4.03 32.58 -14.69
CA ASP A 147 3.71 32.09 -13.34
C ASP A 147 4.20 30.65 -13.08
N GLY A 148 4.82 30.01 -14.07
CA GLY A 148 5.30 28.63 -13.98
C GLY A 148 4.23 27.57 -14.28
N MET A 149 2.96 27.95 -14.51
CA MET A 149 1.91 27.00 -14.85
C MET A 149 2.10 26.42 -16.25
N LEU A 150 1.83 25.11 -16.38
CA LEU A 150 1.75 24.43 -17.66
C LEU A 150 0.30 24.51 -18.15
N PRO A 151 0.00 25.17 -19.29
CA PRO A 151 -1.35 25.18 -19.87
C PRO A 151 -1.66 23.83 -20.55
N LEU A 152 -1.72 22.77 -19.75
CA LEU A 152 -2.13 21.45 -20.21
C LEU A 152 -3.65 21.42 -20.40
N ASP A 153 -4.10 21.02 -21.58
CA ASP A 153 -5.50 20.70 -21.80
C ASP A 153 -5.89 19.44 -20.99
N PRO A 154 -6.88 19.51 -20.09
CA PRO A 154 -7.19 18.42 -19.16
C PRO A 154 -7.75 17.17 -19.86
N VAL A 155 -8.45 17.34 -20.98
CA VAL A 155 -8.99 16.22 -21.78
C VAL A 155 -7.84 15.45 -22.41
N ARG A 156 -6.95 16.16 -23.12
CA ARG A 156 -5.73 15.57 -23.72
C ARG A 156 -4.81 14.96 -22.67
N LEU A 157 -4.68 15.59 -21.50
CA LEU A 157 -3.88 15.03 -20.41
C LEU A 157 -4.46 13.70 -19.93
N THR A 158 -5.78 13.63 -19.74
CA THR A 158 -6.47 12.40 -19.33
C THR A 158 -6.32 11.29 -20.37
N GLU A 159 -6.48 11.61 -21.65
CA GLU A 159 -6.23 10.69 -22.75
C GLU A 159 -4.78 10.19 -22.74
N LYS A 160 -3.82 11.09 -22.50
CA LYS A 160 -2.40 10.74 -22.44
C LYS A 160 -2.08 9.82 -21.26
N ILE A 161 -2.65 10.08 -20.09
CA ILE A 161 -2.51 9.22 -18.89
C ILE A 161 -3.00 7.80 -19.17
N ARG A 162 -4.17 7.64 -19.82
CA ARG A 162 -4.72 6.32 -20.19
C ARG A 162 -3.87 5.56 -21.20
N GLN A 163 -3.07 6.26 -21.98
CA GLN A 163 -2.18 5.68 -23.00
C GLN A 163 -0.79 5.33 -22.47
N VAL A 164 -0.45 5.69 -21.23
CA VAL A 164 0.88 5.40 -20.67
C VAL A 164 1.11 3.88 -20.58
N THR A 165 2.27 3.47 -21.08
CA THR A 165 2.82 2.14 -20.86
C THR A 165 4.00 2.26 -19.91
N LEU A 166 4.01 1.45 -18.86
CA LEU A 166 5.10 1.32 -17.90
C LEU A 166 5.81 -0.01 -18.11
N MET A 167 7.01 -0.15 -17.53
CA MET A 167 7.79 -1.38 -17.56
C MET A 167 7.79 -2.03 -16.19
N SER A 168 7.57 -3.34 -16.15
CA SER A 168 7.78 -4.14 -14.93
C SER A 168 9.27 -4.34 -14.67
N SER A 169 9.62 -4.75 -13.45
CA SER A 169 10.98 -5.12 -13.07
C SER A 169 11.53 -6.31 -13.87
N ASP A 170 10.65 -7.13 -14.45
CA ASP A 170 11.01 -8.27 -15.31
C ASP A 170 11.19 -7.84 -16.79
N GLY A 171 11.03 -6.55 -17.11
CA GLY A 171 11.17 -6.03 -18.47
C GLY A 171 9.90 -6.15 -19.33
N GLU A 172 8.77 -6.51 -18.73
CA GLU A 172 7.50 -6.65 -19.46
C GLU A 172 6.69 -5.33 -19.44
N PRO A 173 6.25 -4.83 -20.60
CA PRO A 173 5.43 -3.62 -20.67
C PRO A 173 4.00 -3.89 -20.17
N PHE A 174 3.42 -2.94 -19.44
CA PHE A 174 2.03 -3.00 -19.02
C PHE A 174 1.35 -1.63 -19.03
N LYS A 175 0.02 -1.62 -19.18
CA LYS A 175 -0.81 -0.42 -19.07
C LYS A 175 -1.47 -0.36 -17.70
N PRO A 176 -1.21 0.67 -16.88
CA PRO A 176 -1.85 0.84 -15.58
C PRO A 176 -3.36 1.01 -15.65
N PHE A 177 -3.85 1.62 -16.73
CA PHE A 177 -5.26 1.97 -16.93
C PHE A 177 -5.83 1.26 -18.15
N ARG A 178 -7.09 0.87 -18.05
CA ARG A 178 -7.91 0.39 -19.17
C ARG A 178 -8.39 1.56 -20.02
N SER A 179 -8.94 1.27 -21.21
CA SER A 179 -9.57 2.28 -22.06
C SER A 179 -10.72 3.03 -21.37
N THR A 180 -11.40 2.37 -20.43
CA THR A 180 -12.44 2.97 -19.59
C THR A 180 -11.91 3.96 -18.55
N GLY A 181 -10.59 3.97 -18.29
CA GLY A 181 -9.95 4.75 -17.23
C GLY A 181 -9.82 4.03 -15.90
N ASN A 182 -10.41 2.84 -15.74
CA ASN A 182 -10.24 2.03 -14.53
C ASN A 182 -8.82 1.44 -14.45
N GLY A 183 -8.37 1.15 -13.22
CA GLY A 183 -7.16 0.37 -13.01
C GLY A 183 -7.24 -0.99 -13.72
N ASN A 184 -6.09 -1.47 -14.19
CA ASN A 184 -6.00 -2.68 -14.99
C ASN A 184 -5.59 -3.93 -14.19
N SER A 185 -5.70 -3.89 -12.87
CA SER A 185 -5.41 -5.03 -11.99
C SER A 185 -6.68 -5.78 -11.61
N GLY A 186 -6.57 -7.11 -11.48
CA GLY A 186 -7.60 -7.95 -10.87
C GLY A 186 -7.44 -8.06 -9.35
N PHE A 187 -8.02 -9.11 -8.77
CA PHE A 187 -7.90 -9.46 -7.36
C PHE A 187 -7.36 -10.87 -7.21
N THR A 188 -6.48 -11.07 -6.24
CA THR A 188 -6.12 -12.40 -5.77
C THR A 188 -7.06 -12.77 -4.62
N VAL A 189 -7.68 -13.94 -4.72
CA VAL A 189 -8.54 -14.50 -3.67
C VAL A 189 -7.68 -15.40 -2.78
N TYR A 190 -7.76 -15.16 -1.48
CA TYR A 190 -7.12 -15.97 -0.45
C TYR A 190 -8.16 -16.60 0.47
N ASN A 191 -7.83 -17.74 1.04
CA ASN A 191 -8.62 -18.40 2.09
C ASN A 191 -7.79 -18.50 3.38
N VAL A 192 -8.44 -18.39 4.53
CA VAL A 192 -7.79 -18.61 5.83
C VAL A 192 -7.72 -20.10 6.14
N HIS A 193 -6.53 -20.69 6.06
CA HIS A 193 -6.31 -22.10 6.33
C HIS A 193 -5.57 -22.30 7.65
N GLN A 194 -5.88 -23.41 8.33
CA GLN A 194 -4.98 -23.97 9.33
C GLN A 194 -3.85 -24.72 8.62
N LEU A 195 -2.62 -24.45 9.02
CA LEU A 195 -1.42 -25.13 8.56
C LEU A 195 -1.20 -26.40 9.39
N ALA A 196 -0.35 -27.31 8.89
CA ALA A 196 0.01 -28.53 9.62
C ALA A 196 0.65 -28.28 11.00
N SER A 197 1.24 -27.09 11.20
CA SER A 197 1.78 -26.60 12.47
C SER A 197 0.71 -26.17 13.49
N GLY A 198 -0.57 -26.15 13.11
CA GLY A 198 -1.67 -25.63 13.92
C GLY A 198 -1.87 -24.11 13.82
N SER A 199 -0.90 -23.38 13.25
CA SER A 199 -1.01 -21.94 12.98
C SER A 199 -1.87 -21.63 11.75
N TYR A 200 -2.33 -20.38 11.61
CA TYR A 200 -3.21 -19.96 10.52
C TYR A 200 -2.49 -19.08 9.50
N SER A 201 -2.91 -19.18 8.22
CA SER A 201 -2.35 -18.36 7.14
C SER A 201 -3.35 -18.08 6.02
N TYR A 202 -3.14 -16.97 5.31
CA TYR A 202 -3.84 -16.68 4.06
C TYR A 202 -3.21 -17.47 2.92
N VAL A 203 -3.91 -18.51 2.45
CA VAL A 203 -3.47 -19.35 1.35
C VAL A 203 -4.13 -18.89 0.06
N LYS A 204 -3.33 -18.66 -0.99
CA LYS A 204 -3.84 -18.24 -2.29
C LYS A 204 -4.74 -19.33 -2.86
N VAL A 205 -5.96 -18.96 -3.24
CA VAL A 205 -6.92 -19.84 -3.93
C VAL A 205 -6.81 -19.64 -5.43
N ARG A 206 -7.01 -18.40 -5.91
CA ARG A 206 -7.02 -18.09 -7.34
C ARG A 206 -6.86 -16.60 -7.59
N ASP A 207 -6.45 -16.30 -8.81
CA ASP A 207 -6.46 -14.98 -9.41
C ASP A 207 -7.79 -14.74 -10.15
N PHE A 208 -8.43 -13.60 -9.91
CA PHE A 208 -9.61 -13.12 -10.62
C PHE A 208 -9.25 -11.87 -11.42
N THR A 209 -9.08 -12.04 -12.72
CA THR A 209 -8.89 -10.96 -13.69
C THR A 209 -10.12 -10.89 -14.60
N SER A 210 -10.47 -9.69 -15.06
CA SER A 210 -11.53 -9.47 -16.07
C SER A 210 -10.93 -9.12 -17.41
#